data_AF-A0A8T3N4Y4-F1
#
_entry.id   AF-A0A8T3N4Y4-F1
#
_cell.length_a   1.000
_cell.length_b   1.000
_cell.length_c   1.000
_cell.angle_alpha   90.00
_cell.angle_beta   90.00
_cell.angle_gamma   90.00
#
_symmetry.space_group_name_H-M   'P 1'
#
loop_
_entity.id
_entity.type
_entity.pdbx_description
1 polymer ?
#
loop_
_entity_poly.entity_id
_entity_poly.type
_entity_poly.pdbx_seq_one_letter_code
_entity_poly.pdbx_strand_id
1 'polypeptide(L)'
;MGVIPSDALVPTFLYFYFLTVDMRQLGSGSSIPQINNYDIEPLAISFPRSTDVQMAIVQSLEDLSVKSRSLEAIYKKKLDRLTQLKQTILQKAFAGELTTQPEQVLKEPLA
;
A
#
# COMPACT_ATOMS: atom_id res chain seq x y z
N MET A 1 -20.02 -12.87 9.83
CA MET A 1 -21.11 -12.53 8.89
C MET A 1 -20.52 -12.44 7.49
N GLY A 2 -21.24 -12.85 6.45
CA GLY A 2 -20.81 -12.70 5.06
C GLY A 2 -21.95 -12.13 4.21
N VAL A 3 -21.64 -11.22 3.29
CA VAL A 3 -22.60 -10.68 2.33
C VAL A 3 -22.35 -11.37 0.99
N ILE A 4 -23.38 -12.01 0.43
CA ILE A 4 -23.33 -12.68 -0.86
C ILE A 4 -24.14 -11.82 -1.85
N PRO A 5 -23.52 -11.28 -2.91
CA PRO A 5 -24.25 -10.51 -3.93
C PRO A 5 -25.19 -11.42 -4.74
N SER A 6 -26.24 -10.83 -5.31
CA SER A 6 -27.05 -11.48 -6.34
C SER A 6 -26.34 -11.45 -7.70
N ASP A 7 -26.85 -12.19 -8.68
CA ASP A 7 -26.26 -12.30 -10.03
C ASP A 7 -26.11 -10.96 -10.77
N ALA A 8 -26.84 -9.94 -10.36
CA ALA A 8 -26.78 -8.59 -10.94
C ALA A 8 -25.57 -7.76 -10.44
N LEU A 9 -24.86 -8.22 -9.42
CA LEU A 9 -23.80 -7.46 -8.75
C LEU A 9 -22.50 -8.27 -8.71
N VAL A 10 -21.44 -7.70 -9.30
CA VAL A 10 -20.13 -8.33 -9.31
C VAL A 10 -19.54 -8.31 -7.89
N PRO A 11 -19.06 -9.45 -7.35
CA PRO A 11 -18.52 -9.51 -5.98
C PRO A 11 -17.36 -8.55 -5.73
N THR A 12 -16.47 -8.37 -6.70
CA THR A 12 -15.34 -7.43 -6.59
C THR A 12 -15.80 -5.98 -6.61
N PHE A 13 -16.85 -5.64 -7.35
CA PHE A 13 -17.47 -4.32 -7.28
C PHE A 13 -18.05 -4.07 -5.90
N LEU A 14 -18.79 -5.04 -5.34
CA LEU A 14 -19.35 -4.95 -3.99
C LEU A 14 -18.25 -4.78 -2.93
N TYR A 15 -17.12 -5.47 -3.07
CA TYR A 15 -15.94 -5.27 -2.22
C TYR A 15 -15.46 -3.82 -2.25
N PHE A 16 -15.23 -3.26 -3.45
CA PHE A 16 -14.81 -1.87 -3.58
C PHE A 16 -15.86 -0.88 -3.06
N TYR A 17 -17.15 -1.16 -3.25
CA TYR A 17 -18.23 -0.34 -2.69
C TYR A 17 -18.15 -0.31 -1.16
N PHE A 18 -17.98 -1.45 -0.50
CA PHE A 18 -17.87 -1.50 0.96
C PHE A 18 -16.64 -0.76 1.52
N LEU A 19 -15.56 -0.64 0.74
CA LEU A 19 -14.43 0.20 1.14
C LEU A 19 -14.78 1.70 1.20
N THR A 20 -15.86 2.12 0.53
CA THR A 20 -16.34 3.52 0.57
C THR A 20 -17.32 3.77 1.71
N VAL A 21 -17.86 2.71 2.32
CA VAL A 21 -18.86 2.80 3.39
C VAL A 21 -18.16 2.85 4.74
N ASP A 22 -18.51 3.84 5.57
CA ASP A 22 -18.05 3.89 6.95
C ASP A 22 -18.82 2.89 7.81
N MET A 23 -18.27 1.69 7.94
CA MET A 23 -18.84 0.59 8.71
C MET A 23 -19.09 0.92 10.18
N ARG A 24 -18.41 1.93 10.73
CA ARG A 24 -18.62 2.39 12.12
C ARG A 24 -19.99 3.06 12.31
N GLN A 25 -20.57 3.60 11.24
CA GLN A 25 -21.91 4.21 11.28
C GLN A 25 -23.03 3.17 11.24
N LEU A 26 -22.72 1.96 10.78
CA LEU A 26 -23.67 0.85 10.72
C LEU A 26 -23.66 0.06 12.04
N GLY A 27 -22.52 -0.04 12.72
CA GLY A 27 -22.41 -0.83 13.94
C GLY A 27 -23.24 -0.29 15.10
N SER A 28 -23.91 -1.20 15.81
CA SER A 28 -24.61 -0.92 17.06
C SER A 28 -23.80 -1.46 18.26
N GLY A 29 -23.86 -0.77 19.41
CA GLY A 29 -23.20 -1.17 20.66
C GLY A 29 -22.39 -0.05 21.32
N SER A 30 -22.62 0.21 22.61
CA SER A 30 -22.01 1.32 23.36
C SER A 30 -20.59 1.03 23.87
N SER A 31 -20.21 -0.25 24.00
CA SER A 31 -18.91 -0.65 24.55
C SER A 31 -18.00 -1.36 23.55
N ILE A 32 -18.58 -2.17 22.65
CA ILE A 32 -17.87 -2.81 21.53
C ILE A 32 -18.76 -2.62 20.30
N PRO A 33 -18.33 -1.87 19.28
CA PRO A 33 -19.10 -1.72 18.05
C PRO A 33 -19.16 -3.09 17.35
N GLN A 34 -20.38 -3.57 17.12
CA GLN A 34 -20.65 -4.81 16.41
C GLN A 34 -21.58 -4.52 15.24
N ILE A 35 -21.40 -5.27 14.15
CA ILE A 35 -22.26 -5.17 12.97
C ILE A 35 -23.00 -6.49 12.88
N ASN A 36 -24.33 -6.42 12.98
CA ASN A 36 -25.25 -7.53 12.86
C ASN A 36 -26.04 -7.45 11.55
N ASN A 37 -26.77 -8.50 11.19
CA ASN A 37 -27.48 -8.56 9.90
C ASN A 37 -28.46 -7.38 9.75
N TYR A 38 -29.16 -7.01 10.83
CA TYR A 38 -30.11 -5.90 10.86
C TYR A 38 -29.44 -4.53 10.71
N ASP A 39 -28.14 -4.41 10.98
CA ASP A 39 -27.36 -3.18 10.78
C ASP A 39 -26.99 -2.98 9.30
N ILE A 40 -26.81 -4.09 8.56
CA ILE A 40 -26.43 -4.08 7.13
C ILE A 40 -27.66 -4.06 6.20
N GLU A 41 -28.75 -4.72 6.59
CA GLU A 41 -29.99 -4.79 5.81
C GLU A 41 -30.52 -3.43 5.30
N PRO A 42 -30.49 -2.32 6.06
CA PRO A 42 -30.96 -1.01 5.58
C PRO A 42 -29.97 -0.31 4.64
N LEU A 43 -28.76 -0.84 4.41
CA LEU A 43 -27.77 -0.21 3.56
C LEU A 43 -28.21 -0.24 2.08
N ALA A 44 -28.57 0.92 1.55
CA ALA A 44 -28.93 1.06 0.15
C ALA A 44 -27.67 1.09 -0.74
N ILE A 45 -27.46 0.01 -1.50
CA ILE A 45 -26.34 -0.11 -2.44
C ILE A 45 -26.75 0.44 -3.80
N SER A 46 -26.13 1.54 -4.22
CA SER A 46 -26.25 2.08 -5.57
C SER A 46 -25.17 1.50 -6.47
N PHE A 47 -25.58 0.84 -7.56
CA PHE A 47 -24.66 0.21 -8.49
C PHE A 47 -25.16 0.31 -9.94
N PRO A 48 -24.26 0.32 -10.93
CA PRO A 48 -24.66 0.32 -12.33
C PRO A 48 -25.25 -1.04 -12.71
N ARG A 49 -26.40 -1.06 -13.39
CA ARG A 49 -27.08 -2.31 -13.80
C ARG A 49 -26.30 -3.14 -14.81
N SER A 50 -25.37 -2.53 -15.54
CA SER A 50 -24.51 -3.23 -16.51
C SER A 50 -23.31 -3.84 -15.81
N THR A 51 -23.16 -5.17 -15.92
CA THR A 51 -22.00 -5.92 -15.44
C THR A 51 -20.71 -5.44 -16.08
N ASP A 52 -20.72 -5.10 -17.37
CA ASP A 52 -19.54 -4.59 -18.08
C ASP A 52 -19.03 -3.29 -17.47
N VAL A 53 -19.94 -2.38 -17.11
CA VAL A 53 -19.59 -1.13 -16.43
C VAL A 53 -19.03 -1.40 -15.04
N GLN A 54 -19.62 -2.32 -14.28
CA GLN A 54 -19.09 -2.72 -12.96
C GLN A 54 -17.66 -3.26 -13.09
N MET A 55 -17.40 -4.15 -14.06
CA MET A 55 -16.08 -4.71 -14.30
C MET A 55 -15.07 -3.65 -14.75
N ALA A 56 -15.47 -2.70 -15.61
CA ALA A 56 -14.58 -1.60 -16.03
C ALA A 56 -14.16 -0.69 -14.87
N ILE A 57 -15.09 -0.44 -13.93
CA ILE A 57 -14.79 0.29 -12.69
C ILE A 57 -13.82 -0.52 -11.82
N VAL A 58 -14.09 -1.81 -11.61
CA VAL A 58 -13.22 -2.71 -10.84
C VAL A 58 -11.81 -2.73 -11.43
N GLN A 59 -11.67 -2.90 -12.74
CA GLN A 59 -10.36 -2.94 -13.40
C GLN A 59 -9.58 -1.64 -13.17
N SER A 60 -10.25 -0.49 -13.30
CA SER A 60 -9.62 0.82 -13.07
C SER A 60 -9.12 0.97 -11.63
N LEU A 61 -9.90 0.49 -10.66
CA LEU A 61 -9.55 0.54 -9.24
C LEU A 61 -8.41 -0.44 -8.90
N GLU A 62 -8.41 -1.64 -9.47
CA GLU A 62 -7.33 -2.60 -9.31
C GLU A 62 -6.02 -2.07 -9.89
N ASP A 63 -6.04 -1.54 -11.11
CA ASP A 63 -4.87 -0.93 -11.74
C ASP A 63 -4.28 0.20 -10.89
N LEU A 64 -5.14 1.05 -10.33
CA LEU A 64 -4.73 2.12 -9.43
C LEU A 64 -4.14 1.55 -8.13
N SER A 65 -4.76 0.52 -7.56
CA SER A 65 -4.28 -0.14 -6.34
C SER A 65 -2.91 -0.80 -6.54
N VAL A 66 -2.68 -1.43 -7.69
CA VAL A 66 -1.39 -2.03 -8.05
C VAL A 66 -0.32 -0.95 -8.21
N LYS A 67 -0.63 0.15 -8.91
CA LYS A 67 0.28 1.31 -9.05
C LYS A 67 0.63 1.93 -7.69
N SER A 68 -0.35 2.07 -6.81
CA SER A 68 -0.14 2.61 -5.46
C SER A 68 0.79 1.70 -4.65
N ARG A 69 0.51 0.39 -4.63
CA ARG A 69 1.34 -0.60 -3.90
C ARG A 69 2.78 -0.68 -4.44
N SER A 70 2.96 -0.60 -5.76
CA SER A 70 4.29 -0.61 -6.36
C SER A 70 5.08 0.64 -5.99
N LEU A 71 4.42 1.81 -6.00
CA LEU A 71 5.03 3.06 -5.58
C LEU A 71 5.44 3.02 -4.11
N GLU A 72 4.55 2.56 -3.22
CA GLU A 72 4.84 2.38 -1.79
C GLU A 72 6.06 1.48 -1.57
N ALA A 73 6.16 0.35 -2.28
CA ALA A 73 7.29 -0.56 -2.18
C ALA A 73 8.61 0.09 -2.62
N ILE A 74 8.59 0.90 -3.68
CA ILE A 74 9.76 1.68 -4.14
C ILE A 74 10.20 2.66 -3.05
N TYR A 75 9.26 3.39 -2.43
CA TYR A 75 9.59 4.35 -1.39
C TYR A 75 10.14 3.68 -0.12
N LYS A 76 9.58 2.55 0.31
CA LYS A 76 10.12 1.76 1.43
C LYS A 76 11.58 1.36 1.17
N LYS A 77 11.86 0.81 -0.02
CA LYS A 77 13.23 0.44 -0.42
C LYS A 77 14.19 1.64 -0.46
N LYS A 78 13.71 2.82 -0.87
CA LYS A 78 14.52 4.05 -0.84
C LYS A 78 14.85 4.46 0.60
N LEU A 79 13.88 4.38 1.51
CA LEU A 79 14.08 4.72 2.92
C LEU A 79 15.11 3.79 3.58
N ASP A 80 15.02 2.49 3.30
CA ASP A 80 15.99 1.51 3.81
C ASP A 80 17.40 1.80 3.30
N ARG A 81 17.54 2.10 2.01
CA ARG A 81 18.83 2.49 1.40
C ARG A 81 19.41 3.75 2.00
N LEU A 82 18.58 4.76 2.27
CA LEU A 82 19.03 6.00 2.93
C LEU A 82 19.50 5.72 4.36
N THR A 83 18.80 4.84 5.09
CA THR A 83 19.20 4.43 6.44
C THR A 83 20.54 3.71 6.43
N GLN A 84 20.70 2.74 5.53
CA GLN A 84 21.97 2.03 5.34
C GLN A 84 23.09 2.97 4.93
N LEU A 85 22.86 3.85 3.95
CA LEU A 85 23.85 4.82 3.48
C LEU A 85 24.29 5.74 4.62
N LYS A 86 23.35 6.26 5.41
CA LYS A 86 23.66 7.08 6.60
C LYS A 86 24.55 6.30 7.57
N GLN A 87 24.21 5.05 7.87
CA GLN A 87 25.00 4.22 8.77
C GLN A 87 26.41 3.97 8.24
N THR A 88 26.54 3.63 6.95
CA THR A 88 27.84 3.42 6.31
C THR A 88 28.68 4.69 6.30
N ILE A 89 28.10 5.85 5.97
CA ILE A 89 28.84 7.13 5.98
C ILE A 89 29.33 7.44 7.39
N LEU A 90 28.49 7.30 8.41
CA LEU A 90 28.91 7.54 9.80
C LEU A 90 30.03 6.60 10.22
N GLN A 91 29.92 5.31 9.91
CA GLN A 91 30.98 4.33 10.19
C GLN A 91 32.30 4.71 9.51
N LYS A 92 32.26 5.05 8.22
CA LYS A 92 33.45 5.48 7.47
C LYS A 92 34.04 6.80 7.97
N ALA A 93 33.19 7.74 8.39
CA ALA A 93 33.62 9.01 8.97
C ALA A 93 34.37 8.79 10.29
N PHE A 94 33.82 7.96 11.19
CA PHE A 94 34.45 7.64 12.46
C PHE A 94 35.71 6.78 12.31
N ALA A 95 35.79 5.95 11.26
CA ALA A 95 37.00 5.19 10.93
C ALA A 95 38.10 6.03 10.23
N GLY A 96 37.84 7.30 9.90
CA GLY A 96 38.78 8.16 9.17
C GLY A 96 38.95 7.82 7.69
N GLU A 97 38.20 6.84 7.18
CA GLU A 97 38.24 6.34 5.80
C GLU A 97 37.72 7.35 4.77
N LEU A 98 37.01 8.39 5.20
CA LEU A 98 36.53 9.47 4.32
C LEU A 98 37.57 10.59 4.12
N THR A 99 38.66 10.58 4.88
CA THR A 99 39.71 11.62 4.84
C THR A 99 41.06 11.09 4.36
N THR A 100 41.27 9.77 4.36
CA THR A 100 42.46 9.14 3.79
C THR A 100 42.36 9.13 2.27
N GLN A 101 43.17 9.94 1.59
CA GLN A 101 43.36 9.81 0.15
C GLN A 101 44.04 8.45 -0.11
N PRO A 102 43.63 7.68 -1.14
CA PRO A 102 44.37 6.49 -1.52
C PRO A 102 45.78 6.92 -1.92
N GLU A 103 46.79 6.49 -1.16
CA GLU A 103 48.20 6.63 -1.53
C GLU A 103 48.36 6.09 -2.95
N GLN A 104 48.50 7.01 -3.92
CA GLN A 104 49.08 6.67 -5.20
C GLN A 104 50.55 6.37 -4.91
N VAL A 105 50.83 5.10 -4.62
CA VAL A 105 52.19 4.56 -4.59
C VAL A 105 52.71 4.64 -6.02
N LEU A 106 53.23 5.81 -6.39
CA LEU A 106 54.13 5.99 -7.51
C LEU A 106 55.35 5.12 -7.20
N LYS A 107 55.34 3.89 -7.72
CA LYS A 107 56.54 3.07 -7.81
C LYS A 107 57.47 3.78 -8.79
N GLU A 108 58.43 4.53 -8.27
CA GLU A 108 59.63 4.87 -9.03
C GLU A 108 60.29 3.55 -9.45
N PRO A 109 60.52 3.29 -10.75
CA PRO A 109 61.46 2.27 -11.12
C PRO A 109 62.86 2.80 -10.80
N LEU A 110 63.53 2.16 -9.84
CA LEU A 110 64.98 2.28 -9.70
C LEU A 110 65.64 1.68 -10.96
N ALA A 111 66.68 2.39 -11.42
CA ALA A 111 67.68 2.06 -12.46
C ALA A 111 67.34 2.42 -13.91
#